data_AF-W5MLX8-F1
#
_entry.id   AF-W5MLX8-F1
#
_cell.length_a   1.000
_cell.length_b   1.000
_cell.length_c   1.000
_cell.angle_alpha   90.00
_cell.angle_beta   90.00
_cell.angle_gamma   90.00
#
_symmetry.space_group_name_H-M   'P 1'
#
loop_
_entity.id
_entity.type
_entity.pdbx_description
1 polymer ?
#
loop_
_entity_poly.entity_id
_entity_poly.type
_entity_poly.pdbx_seq_one_letter_code
_entity_poly.pdbx_strand_id
1 'polypeptide(L)'
;CLGMSAMHEGIQALEEVGEVLLDCITNSNAEKTVKTAMEKQTLILSRLLETRKSAAQLVSDLLHTEEKVAHDLLDIQSQRNGVLEELDKLEKELQKSKSRKDMLQAEIEFLQKEIDSLREAEREVQVLQAEVDEDTTEIIPSTKYIVQLYHKVTKIKWDFNTEPDILRGVHFGKDIVTPINLDTREHSEGFISDYLWSLVSTEW
;
A
#
# COMPACT_ATOMS: atom_id res chain seq x y z
N CYS A 1 87.06 99.44 44.66
CA CYS A 1 85.70 99.12 45.17
C CYS A 1 84.85 98.24 44.24
N LEU A 2 85.31 97.81 43.06
CA LEU A 2 84.51 97.01 42.10
C LEU A 2 84.40 95.51 42.43
N GLY A 3 85.30 94.94 43.25
CA GLY A 3 85.29 93.52 43.60
C GLY A 3 84.23 93.08 44.62
N MET A 4 83.67 94.01 45.41
CA MET A 4 82.64 93.67 46.41
C MET A 4 81.22 93.62 45.82
N SER A 5 80.97 94.34 44.71
CA SER A 5 79.65 94.38 44.06
C SER A 5 79.35 93.10 43.27
N ALA A 6 80.33 92.59 42.53
CA ALA A 6 80.18 91.34 41.75
C ALA A 6 80.06 90.10 42.66
N MET A 7 80.66 90.14 43.85
CA MET A 7 80.55 89.07 44.84
C MET A 7 79.16 89.08 45.51
N HIS A 8 78.54 90.25 45.67
CA HIS A 8 77.19 90.38 46.20
C HIS A 8 76.11 89.88 45.21
N GLU A 9 76.22 90.23 43.92
CA GLU A 9 75.31 89.71 42.88
C GLU A 9 75.41 88.19 42.70
N GLY A 10 76.62 87.62 42.78
CA GLY A 10 76.82 86.17 42.70
C GLY A 10 76.25 85.41 43.91
N ILE A 11 76.29 86.01 45.10
CA ILE A 11 75.68 85.44 46.32
C ILE A 11 74.15 85.52 46.23
N GLN A 12 73.60 86.63 45.72
CA GLN A 12 72.16 86.83 45.59
C GLN A 12 71.52 85.92 44.53
N ALA A 13 72.20 85.68 43.40
CA ALA A 13 71.76 84.72 42.40
C ALA A 13 71.83 83.26 42.92
N LEU A 14 72.81 82.95 43.78
CA LEU A 14 72.93 81.65 44.42
C LEU A 14 71.87 81.44 45.51
N GLU A 15 71.47 82.50 46.21
CA GLU A 15 70.32 82.50 47.14
C GLU A 15 68.99 82.37 46.40
N GLU A 16 68.79 83.03 45.25
CA GLU A 16 67.58 82.86 44.43
C GLU A 16 67.46 81.44 43.87
N VAL A 17 68.55 80.88 43.34
CA VAL A 17 68.58 79.49 42.86
C VAL A 17 68.43 78.52 44.04
N GLY A 18 69.02 78.86 45.19
CA GLY A 18 68.89 78.14 46.45
C GLY A 18 67.46 78.16 46.99
N GLU A 19 66.76 79.29 46.92
CA GLU A 19 65.33 79.44 47.28
C GLU A 19 64.45 78.71 46.29
N VAL A 20 64.69 78.78 44.98
CA VAL A 20 63.91 78.03 43.98
C VAL A 20 64.12 76.52 44.11
N LEU A 21 65.33 76.08 44.43
CA LEU A 21 65.62 74.67 44.74
C LEU A 21 65.03 74.27 46.10
N LEU A 22 65.12 75.12 47.11
CA LEU A 22 64.44 74.89 48.39
C LEU A 22 62.95 74.81 48.15
N ASP A 23 62.35 75.69 47.37
CA ASP A 23 60.90 75.73 47.10
C ASP A 23 60.47 74.54 46.24
N CYS A 24 61.32 74.03 45.34
CA CYS A 24 61.09 72.75 44.64
C CYS A 24 61.21 71.52 45.55
N ILE A 25 62.13 71.54 46.52
CA ILE A 25 62.38 70.42 47.46
C ILE A 25 61.41 70.46 48.64
N THR A 26 61.01 71.65 49.09
CA THR A 26 60.12 71.92 50.24
C THR A 26 58.66 72.00 49.82
N ASN A 27 58.33 72.40 48.58
CA ASN A 27 57.03 72.08 47.98
C ASN A 27 57.01 70.59 47.66
N SER A 28 56.68 69.83 48.70
CA SER A 28 56.12 68.49 48.76
C SER A 28 55.10 68.12 47.65
N ASN A 29 54.72 69.05 46.77
CA ASN A 29 53.86 68.84 45.61
C ASN A 29 54.43 67.84 44.60
N ALA A 30 55.73 67.82 44.31
CA ALA A 30 56.31 66.84 43.39
C ALA A 30 56.24 65.41 43.97
N GLU A 31 56.57 65.26 45.25
CA GLU A 31 56.45 63.97 45.96
C GLU A 31 54.98 63.53 46.13
N LYS A 32 54.08 64.46 46.46
CA LYS A 32 52.62 64.20 46.55
C LYS A 32 52.01 63.82 45.20
N THR A 33 52.43 64.44 44.10
CA THR A 33 51.96 64.10 42.75
C THR A 33 52.48 62.73 42.30
N VAL A 34 53.73 62.39 42.58
CA VAL A 34 54.27 61.04 42.35
C VAL A 34 53.54 60.01 43.20
N LYS A 35 53.34 60.27 44.50
CA LYS A 35 52.63 59.36 45.41
C LYS A 35 51.18 59.12 44.97
N THR A 36 50.44 60.17 44.63
CA THR A 36 49.06 60.03 44.12
C THR A 36 49.00 59.35 42.75
N ALA A 37 49.98 59.55 41.87
CA ALA A 37 50.08 58.81 40.61
C ALA A 37 50.33 57.31 40.85
N MET A 38 51.20 56.99 41.81
CA MET A 38 51.53 55.60 42.18
C MET A 38 50.34 54.89 42.83
N GLU A 39 49.57 55.57 43.68
CA GLU A 39 48.30 55.08 44.26
C GLU A 39 47.22 54.85 43.17
N LYS A 40 47.13 55.73 42.17
CA LYS A 40 46.25 55.51 41.02
C LYS A 40 46.71 54.31 40.18
N GLN A 41 48.01 54.15 39.98
CA GLN A 41 48.57 53.03 39.22
C GLN A 41 48.31 51.69 39.92
N THR A 42 48.49 51.62 41.25
CA THR A 42 48.21 50.40 42.01
C THR A 42 46.72 50.05 41.99
N LEU A 43 45.83 51.05 42.08
CA LEU A 43 44.38 50.87 41.94
C LEU A 43 43.96 50.39 40.53
N ILE A 44 44.59 50.91 39.48
CA ILE A 44 44.34 50.44 38.11
C ILE A 44 44.79 48.99 37.95
N LEU A 45 45.98 48.65 38.45
CA LEU A 45 46.50 47.28 38.38
C LEU A 45 45.64 46.28 39.16
N SER A 46 45.15 46.64 40.35
CA SER A 46 44.24 45.77 41.10
C SER A 46 42.93 45.54 40.34
N ARG A 47 42.36 46.60 39.75
CA ARG A 47 41.12 46.49 38.96
C ARG A 47 41.31 45.68 37.68
N LEU A 48 42.46 45.80 37.01
CA LEU A 48 42.80 44.97 35.85
C LEU A 48 42.96 43.49 36.23
N LEU A 49 43.58 43.20 37.38
CA LEU A 49 43.70 41.84 37.89
C LEU A 49 42.33 41.24 38.23
N GLU A 50 41.45 42.00 38.88
CA GLU A 50 40.06 41.57 39.16
C GLU A 50 39.30 41.31 37.87
N THR A 51 39.35 42.25 36.92
CA THR A 51 38.67 42.11 35.63
C THR A 51 39.19 40.88 34.86
N ARG A 52 40.50 40.65 34.86
CA ARG A 52 41.11 39.46 34.26
C ARG A 52 40.63 38.17 34.93
N LYS A 53 40.52 38.14 36.27
CA LYS A 53 40.03 36.99 37.01
C LYS A 53 38.56 36.71 36.68
N SER A 54 37.72 37.74 36.67
CA SER A 54 36.30 37.61 36.29
C SER A 54 36.15 37.15 34.84
N ALA A 55 36.92 37.72 33.90
CA ALA A 55 36.91 37.30 32.51
C ALA A 55 37.35 35.83 32.34
N ALA A 56 38.39 35.41 33.06
CA ALA A 56 38.83 34.01 33.04
C ALA A 56 37.76 33.05 33.59
N GLN A 57 37.06 33.44 34.67
CA GLN A 57 35.94 32.65 35.19
C GLN A 57 34.81 32.55 34.17
N LEU A 58 34.41 33.66 33.55
CA LEU A 58 33.36 33.66 32.53
C LEU A 58 33.72 32.77 31.33
N VAL A 59 34.98 32.79 30.88
CA VAL A 59 35.44 31.89 29.80
C VAL A 59 35.37 30.43 30.23
N SER A 60 35.78 30.11 31.47
CA SER A 60 35.69 28.76 32.00
C SER A 60 34.25 28.27 32.09
N ASP A 61 33.35 29.12 32.59
CA ASP A 61 31.92 28.79 32.70
C ASP A 61 31.31 28.59 31.32
N LEU A 62 31.65 29.46 30.35
CA LEU A 62 31.17 29.36 28.97
C LEU A 62 31.63 28.06 28.31
N LEU A 63 32.91 27.70 28.44
CA LEU A 63 33.44 26.42 27.93
C LEU A 63 32.71 25.22 28.54
N HIS A 64 32.46 25.23 29.85
CA HIS A 64 31.73 24.15 30.50
C HIS A 64 30.28 24.05 30.01
N THR A 65 29.60 25.19 29.82
CA THR A 65 28.24 25.18 29.25
C THR A 65 28.22 24.73 27.79
N GLU A 66 29.22 25.11 27.00
CA GLU A 66 29.37 24.69 25.60
C GLU A 66 29.57 23.17 25.51
N GLU A 67 30.44 22.61 26.35
CA GLU A 67 30.68 21.16 26.43
C GLU A 67 29.40 20.40 26.79
N LYS A 68 28.64 20.89 27.78
CA LYS A 68 27.37 20.28 28.17
C LYS A 68 26.35 20.30 27.03
N VAL A 69 26.18 21.45 26.37
CA VAL A 69 25.25 21.58 25.24
C VAL A 69 25.68 20.69 24.07
N ALA A 70 26.98 20.59 23.79
CA ALA A 70 27.49 19.70 22.75
C ALA A 70 27.18 18.22 23.06
N HIS A 71 27.33 17.80 24.32
CA HIS A 71 26.98 16.45 24.75
C HIS A 71 25.48 16.19 24.62
N ASP A 72 24.64 17.08 25.15
CA ASP A 72 23.18 16.98 25.06
C ASP A 72 22.70 16.91 23.59
N LEU A 73 23.33 17.68 22.69
CA LEU A 73 23.03 17.64 21.26
C LEU A 73 23.40 16.30 20.62
N LEU A 74 24.54 15.71 20.98
CA LEU A 74 24.94 14.39 20.48
C LEU A 74 23.98 13.30 20.95
N ASP A 75 23.54 13.35 22.21
CA ASP A 75 22.58 12.41 22.77
C ASP A 75 21.24 12.51 22.05
N ILE A 76 20.70 13.71 21.87
CA ILE A 76 19.46 13.95 21.11
C ILE A 76 19.61 13.46 19.66
N GLN A 77 20.76 13.73 19.02
CA GLN A 77 21.01 13.27 17.67
C GLN A 77 21.03 11.75 17.57
N SER A 78 21.60 11.06 18.55
CA SER A 78 21.62 9.59 18.61
C SER A 78 20.22 9.01 18.77
N GLN A 79 19.41 9.57 19.68
CA GLN A 79 18.03 9.17 19.90
C GLN A 79 17.18 9.38 18.66
N ARG A 80 17.30 10.56 18.03
CA ARG A 80 16.61 10.88 16.77
C ARG A 80 16.96 9.88 15.67
N ASN A 81 18.24 9.52 15.53
CA ASN A 81 18.65 8.54 14.53
C ASN A 81 18.05 7.15 14.81
N GLY A 82 18.00 6.73 16.08
CA GLY A 82 17.33 5.48 16.46
C GLY A 82 15.83 5.47 16.10
N VAL A 83 15.13 6.56 16.39
CA VAL A 83 13.70 6.71 16.03
C VAL A 83 13.50 6.70 14.52
N LEU A 84 14.39 7.34 13.75
CA LEU A 84 14.31 7.32 12.28
C LEU A 84 14.51 5.91 11.69
N GLU A 85 15.40 5.11 12.28
CA GLU A 85 15.58 3.71 11.86
C GLU A 85 14.36 2.84 12.19
N GLU A 86 13.73 3.04 13.34
CA GLU A 86 12.48 2.36 13.68
C GLU A 86 11.33 2.77 12.76
N LEU A 87 11.25 4.06 12.40
CA LEU A 87 10.25 4.57 11.48
C LEU A 87 10.41 3.96 10.08
N ASP A 88 11.65 3.87 9.56
CA ASP A 88 11.93 3.23 8.26
C ASP A 88 11.55 1.73 8.27
N LYS A 89 11.79 1.02 9.37
CA LYS A 89 11.36 -0.38 9.53
C LYS A 89 9.83 -0.49 9.49
N LEU A 90 9.13 0.34 10.26
CA LEU A 90 7.66 0.36 10.29
C LEU A 90 7.06 0.72 8.94
N GLU A 91 7.65 1.67 8.22
CA GLU A 91 7.19 2.06 6.88
C GLU A 91 7.34 0.91 5.87
N LYS A 92 8.46 0.17 5.93
CA LYS A 92 8.66 -1.04 5.11
C LYS A 92 7.67 -2.15 5.44
N GLU A 93 7.40 -2.39 6.72
CA GLU A 93 6.40 -3.37 7.15
C GLU A 93 4.99 -2.98 6.70
N LEU A 94 4.62 -1.71 6.83
CA LEU A 94 3.34 -1.17 6.36
C LEU A 94 3.20 -1.37 4.85
N GLN A 95 4.24 -1.04 4.08
CA GLN A 95 4.23 -1.22 2.64
C GLN A 95 4.08 -2.69 2.24
N LYS A 96 4.78 -3.61 2.92
CA LYS A 96 4.63 -5.05 2.71
C LYS A 96 3.22 -5.53 3.01
N SER A 97 2.64 -5.07 4.11
CA SER A 97 1.26 -5.41 4.51
C SER A 97 0.25 -4.90 3.48
N LYS A 98 0.45 -3.67 2.98
CA LYS A 98 -0.40 -3.08 1.94
C LYS A 98 -0.35 -3.89 0.64
N SER A 99 0.85 -4.23 0.15
CA SER A 99 0.99 -5.07 -1.05
C SER A 99 0.33 -6.44 -0.87
N ARG A 100 0.43 -7.04 0.32
CA ARG A 100 -0.24 -8.32 0.62
C ARG A 100 -1.76 -8.18 0.62
N LYS A 101 -2.29 -7.10 1.20
CA LYS A 101 -3.73 -6.80 1.16
C LYS A 101 -4.22 -6.66 -0.28
N ASP A 102 -3.50 -5.92 -1.12
CA ASP A 102 -3.88 -5.68 -2.50
C ASP A 102 -3.87 -6.98 -3.32
N MET A 103 -2.88 -7.86 -3.09
CA MET A 103 -2.83 -9.21 -3.68
C MET A 103 -4.03 -10.06 -3.27
N LEU A 104 -4.33 -10.14 -1.97
CA LEU A 104 -5.45 -10.93 -1.46
C LEU A 104 -6.80 -10.38 -1.96
N GLN A 105 -6.93 -9.07 -2.10
CA GLN A 105 -8.12 -8.44 -2.66
C GLN A 105 -8.33 -8.87 -4.12
N ALA A 106 -7.26 -8.86 -4.93
CA ALA A 106 -7.34 -9.34 -6.31
C ALA A 106 -7.67 -10.83 -6.40
N GLU A 107 -7.14 -11.65 -5.49
CA GLU A 107 -7.47 -13.08 -5.40
C GLU A 107 -8.93 -13.32 -5.03
N ILE A 108 -9.48 -12.56 -4.08
CA ILE A 108 -10.90 -12.63 -3.72
C ILE A 108 -11.78 -12.27 -4.91
N GLU A 109 -11.47 -11.19 -5.62
CA GLU A 109 -12.23 -10.76 -6.80
C GLU A 109 -12.16 -11.79 -7.94
N PHE A 110 -11.01 -12.44 -8.11
CA PHE A 110 -10.86 -13.53 -9.06
C PHE A 110 -11.72 -14.75 -8.68
N LEU A 111 -11.63 -15.20 -7.43
CA LEU A 111 -12.41 -16.34 -6.94
C LEU A 111 -13.92 -16.09 -6.98
N GLN A 112 -14.36 -14.87 -6.71
CA GLN A 112 -15.78 -14.49 -6.84
C GLN A 112 -16.28 -14.65 -8.27
N LYS A 113 -15.51 -14.19 -9.26
CA LYS A 113 -15.85 -14.38 -10.67
C LYS A 113 -15.89 -15.85 -11.08
N GLU A 114 -14.95 -16.64 -10.57
CA GLU A 114 -14.92 -18.08 -10.83
C GLU A 114 -16.16 -18.78 -10.26
N ILE A 115 -16.57 -18.43 -9.04
CA ILE A 115 -17.79 -18.95 -8.42
C ILE A 115 -19.02 -18.60 -9.26
N ASP A 116 -19.14 -17.36 -9.74
CA ASP A 116 -20.29 -16.95 -10.53
C ASP A 116 -20.33 -17.65 -11.91
N SER A 117 -19.17 -17.85 -12.54
CA SER A 117 -19.03 -18.65 -13.76
C SER A 117 -19.47 -20.10 -13.55
N LEU A 118 -19.01 -20.74 -12.47
CA LEU A 118 -19.39 -22.10 -12.13
C LEU A 118 -20.89 -22.23 -11.85
N ARG A 119 -21.50 -21.23 -11.21
CA ARG A 119 -22.96 -21.20 -10.97
C ARG A 119 -23.78 -21.04 -12.24
N GLU A 120 -23.27 -20.32 -13.25
CA GLU A 120 -23.92 -20.25 -14.55
C GLU A 120 -23.83 -21.60 -15.26
N ALA A 121 -22.64 -22.20 -15.31
CA ALA A 121 -22.45 -23.53 -15.88
C ALA A 121 -23.31 -24.61 -15.19
N GLU A 122 -23.44 -24.55 -13.86
CA GLU A 122 -24.33 -25.45 -13.10
C GLU A 122 -25.79 -25.26 -13.52
N ARG A 123 -26.25 -24.01 -13.69
CA ARG A 123 -27.62 -23.74 -14.16
C ARG A 123 -27.84 -24.26 -15.58
N GLU A 124 -26.90 -24.05 -16.49
CA GLU A 124 -26.96 -24.58 -17.86
C GLU A 124 -27.10 -26.11 -17.85
N VAL A 125 -26.28 -26.80 -17.05
CA VAL A 125 -26.35 -28.26 -16.90
C VAL A 125 -27.68 -28.72 -16.33
N GLN A 126 -28.24 -28.01 -15.33
CA GLN A 126 -29.55 -28.34 -14.77
C GLN A 126 -30.67 -28.22 -15.80
N VAL A 127 -30.63 -27.18 -16.65
CA VAL A 127 -31.60 -27.01 -17.74
C VAL A 127 -31.50 -28.18 -18.74
N LEU A 128 -30.29 -28.49 -19.20
CA LEU A 128 -30.05 -29.60 -20.12
C LEU A 128 -30.50 -30.95 -19.53
N GLN A 129 -30.28 -31.16 -18.23
CA GLN A 129 -30.74 -32.37 -17.55
C GLN A 129 -32.27 -32.46 -17.54
N ALA A 130 -32.97 -31.35 -17.28
CA ALA A 130 -34.43 -31.32 -17.32
C ALA A 130 -34.98 -31.62 -18.72
N GLU A 131 -34.37 -31.07 -19.78
CA GLU A 131 -34.73 -31.37 -21.18
C GLU A 131 -34.56 -32.86 -21.50
N VAL A 132 -33.42 -33.45 -21.11
CA VAL A 132 -33.16 -34.88 -21.31
C VAL A 132 -34.13 -35.76 -20.52
N ASP A 133 -34.48 -35.36 -19.30
CA ASP A 133 -35.42 -36.09 -18.46
C ASP A 133 -36.84 -36.04 -19.06
N GLU A 134 -37.30 -34.90 -19.59
CA GLU A 134 -38.57 -34.78 -20.32
C GLU A 134 -38.61 -35.73 -21.53
N ASP A 135 -37.59 -35.67 -22.38
CA ASP A 135 -37.47 -36.53 -23.56
C ASP A 135 -37.45 -38.02 -23.19
N THR A 136 -36.69 -38.39 -22.15
CA THR A 136 -36.44 -39.78 -21.79
C THR A 136 -37.58 -40.40 -20.98
N THR A 137 -38.18 -39.64 -20.07
CA THR A 137 -39.15 -40.16 -19.09
C THR A 137 -40.60 -40.00 -19.51
N GLU A 138 -40.93 -39.00 -20.32
CA GLU A 138 -42.31 -38.76 -20.76
C GLU A 138 -42.55 -39.17 -22.22
N ILE A 139 -41.66 -38.78 -23.13
CA ILE A 139 -41.89 -38.92 -24.58
C ILE A 139 -41.56 -40.33 -25.08
N ILE A 140 -40.44 -40.92 -24.67
CA ILE A 140 -40.04 -42.26 -25.12
C ILE A 140 -41.03 -43.35 -24.64
N PRO A 141 -41.46 -43.40 -23.36
CA PRO A 141 -42.40 -44.42 -22.91
C PRO A 141 -43.78 -44.29 -23.54
N SER A 142 -44.28 -43.07 -23.73
CA SER A 142 -45.57 -42.82 -24.40
C SER A 142 -45.53 -43.22 -25.88
N THR A 143 -44.45 -42.90 -26.59
CA THR A 143 -44.23 -43.34 -27.98
C THR A 143 -44.15 -44.85 -28.08
N LYS A 144 -43.40 -45.51 -27.17
CA LYS A 144 -43.32 -46.97 -27.12
C LYS A 144 -44.68 -47.60 -26.84
N TYR A 145 -45.48 -47.01 -25.94
CA TYR A 145 -46.85 -47.46 -25.67
C TYR A 145 -47.74 -47.34 -26.91
N ILE A 146 -47.70 -46.20 -27.61
CA ILE A 146 -48.49 -45.97 -28.84
C ILE A 146 -48.10 -46.97 -29.94
N VAL A 147 -46.80 -47.17 -30.19
CA VAL A 147 -46.32 -48.15 -31.17
C VAL A 147 -46.77 -49.57 -30.78
N GLN A 148 -46.68 -49.93 -29.50
CA GLN A 148 -47.16 -51.21 -29.00
C GLN A 148 -48.68 -51.36 -29.13
N LEU A 149 -49.44 -50.29 -28.90
CA LEU A 149 -50.89 -50.27 -29.02
C LEU A 149 -51.30 -50.48 -30.48
N TYR A 150 -50.73 -49.72 -31.41
CA TYR A 150 -50.97 -49.92 -32.84
C TYR A 150 -50.60 -51.33 -33.26
N HIS A 151 -49.43 -51.84 -32.85
CA HIS A 151 -49.06 -53.22 -33.15
C HIS A 151 -50.03 -54.24 -32.52
N LYS A 152 -50.54 -54.00 -31.30
CA LYS A 152 -51.50 -54.91 -30.66
C LYS A 152 -52.85 -54.93 -31.38
N VAL A 153 -53.30 -53.79 -31.87
CA VAL A 153 -54.58 -53.60 -32.57
C VAL A 153 -54.48 -54.15 -33.99
N THR A 154 -53.49 -53.71 -34.76
CA THR A 154 -53.38 -54.05 -36.18
C THR A 154 -52.65 -55.36 -36.42
N LYS A 155 -51.82 -55.81 -35.48
CA LYS A 155 -50.86 -56.93 -35.67
C LYS A 155 -49.90 -56.75 -36.83
N ILE A 156 -49.69 -55.51 -37.30
CA ILE A 156 -48.75 -55.22 -38.38
C ILE A 156 -47.38 -54.86 -37.79
N LYS A 157 -46.32 -55.34 -38.42
CA LYS A 157 -44.95 -54.83 -38.23
C LYS A 157 -44.47 -54.22 -39.54
N TRP A 158 -44.05 -52.97 -39.47
CA TRP A 158 -43.53 -52.23 -40.63
C TRP A 158 -42.03 -52.44 -40.80
N ASP A 159 -41.58 -52.46 -42.05
CA ASP A 159 -40.18 -52.45 -42.44
C ASP A 159 -39.77 -51.01 -42.80
N PHE A 160 -39.02 -50.39 -41.89
CA PHE A 160 -38.58 -49.00 -42.04
C PHE A 160 -37.32 -48.85 -42.92
N ASN A 161 -36.71 -49.95 -43.38
CA ASN A 161 -35.55 -49.92 -44.27
C ASN A 161 -35.97 -49.99 -45.75
N THR A 162 -36.96 -49.18 -46.13
CA THR A 162 -37.53 -49.14 -47.48
C THR A 162 -37.63 -47.71 -48.03
N GLU A 163 -37.92 -47.57 -49.32
CA GLU A 163 -38.07 -46.26 -49.96
C GLU A 163 -39.26 -45.48 -49.36
N PRO A 164 -39.20 -44.13 -49.23
CA PRO A 164 -40.24 -43.35 -48.55
C PRO A 164 -41.66 -43.51 -49.09
N ASP A 165 -41.77 -43.86 -50.38
CA ASP A 165 -43.03 -44.04 -51.08
C ASP A 165 -43.53 -45.50 -51.06
N ILE A 166 -42.78 -46.43 -50.47
CA ILE A 166 -43.15 -47.84 -50.40
C ILE A 166 -43.53 -48.20 -48.97
N LEU A 167 -44.82 -48.48 -48.77
CA LEU A 167 -45.33 -48.97 -47.50
C LEU A 167 -45.18 -50.50 -47.43
N ARG A 168 -44.10 -50.96 -46.78
CA ARG A 168 -43.77 -52.39 -46.63
C ARG A 168 -43.87 -52.87 -45.20
N GLY A 169 -44.53 -54.01 -44.98
CA GLY A 169 -44.66 -54.62 -43.67
C GLY A 169 -45.18 -56.04 -43.72
N VAL A 170 -45.52 -56.56 -42.54
CA VAL A 170 -46.05 -57.91 -42.39
C VAL A 170 -47.18 -57.88 -41.35
N HIS A 171 -48.35 -58.38 -41.74
CA HIS A 171 -49.50 -58.58 -40.86
C HIS A 171 -49.47 -59.98 -40.24
N PHE A 172 -49.57 -60.07 -38.92
CA PHE A 172 -49.61 -61.31 -38.14
C PHE A 172 -51.04 -61.64 -37.72
N GLY A 173 -51.82 -62.24 -38.63
CA GLY A 173 -53.16 -62.76 -38.33
C GLY A 173 -53.12 -64.01 -37.43
N LYS A 174 -54.29 -64.55 -37.04
CA LYS A 174 -54.41 -65.74 -36.18
C LYS A 174 -53.71 -66.98 -36.76
N ASP A 175 -53.79 -67.18 -38.08
CA ASP A 175 -53.33 -68.42 -38.72
C ASP A 175 -52.34 -68.20 -39.89
N ILE A 176 -52.34 -67.03 -40.53
CA ILE A 176 -51.54 -66.73 -41.72
C ILE A 176 -50.83 -65.39 -41.56
N VAL A 177 -49.55 -65.39 -41.91
CA VAL A 177 -48.72 -64.18 -42.01
C VAL A 177 -48.87 -63.61 -43.41
N THR A 178 -49.33 -62.37 -43.52
CA THR A 178 -49.60 -61.71 -44.81
C THR A 178 -48.58 -60.60 -45.05
N PRO A 179 -47.76 -60.66 -46.12
CA PRO A 179 -46.87 -59.56 -46.47
C PRO A 179 -47.68 -58.36 -47.01
N ILE A 180 -47.25 -57.16 -46.65
CA ILE A 180 -47.80 -55.89 -47.12
C ILE A 180 -46.70 -55.20 -47.92
N ASN A 181 -47.01 -54.78 -49.14
CA ASN A 181 -46.11 -53.99 -49.99
C ASN A 181 -46.97 -53.15 -50.93
N LEU A 182 -47.11 -51.87 -50.61
CA LEU A 182 -47.94 -50.92 -51.35
C LEU A 182 -47.09 -49.73 -51.78
N ASP A 183 -47.30 -49.22 -52.99
CA ASP A 183 -46.75 -47.94 -53.43
C ASP A 183 -47.77 -46.83 -53.11
N THR A 184 -47.36 -45.84 -52.31
CA THR A 184 -48.22 -44.74 -51.89
C THR A 184 -48.52 -43.75 -53.01
N ARG A 185 -47.78 -43.80 -54.14
CA ARG A 185 -48.04 -42.98 -55.33
C ARG A 185 -49.14 -43.56 -56.22
N GLU A 186 -49.37 -44.86 -56.15
CA GLU A 186 -50.35 -45.57 -56.99
C GLU A 186 -51.74 -45.65 -56.35
N HIS A 187 -51.84 -45.33 -55.06
CA HIS A 187 -53.05 -45.52 -54.27
C HIS A 187 -53.38 -44.28 -53.42
N SER A 188 -54.67 -43.93 -53.32
CA SER A 188 -55.11 -42.86 -52.41
C SER A 188 -54.99 -43.27 -50.94
N GLU A 189 -54.77 -42.30 -50.04
CA GLU A 189 -54.70 -42.53 -48.58
C GLU A 189 -55.93 -43.27 -48.01
N GLY A 190 -57.13 -42.98 -48.51
CA GLY A 190 -58.36 -43.66 -48.12
C GLY A 190 -58.35 -45.14 -48.48
N PHE A 191 -57.99 -45.47 -49.72
CA PHE A 191 -57.84 -46.86 -50.16
C PHE A 191 -56.81 -47.64 -49.33
N ILE A 192 -55.65 -47.03 -49.07
CA ILE A 192 -54.59 -47.66 -48.27
C ILE A 192 -55.10 -47.94 -46.85
N SER A 193 -55.77 -46.98 -46.23
CA SER A 193 -56.35 -47.13 -44.89
C SER A 193 -57.41 -48.24 -44.84
N ASP A 194 -58.35 -48.23 -45.77
CA ASP A 194 -59.41 -49.24 -45.87
C ASP A 194 -58.83 -50.65 -46.06
N TYR A 195 -57.82 -50.76 -46.93
CA TYR A 195 -57.10 -52.02 -47.13
C TYR A 195 -56.43 -52.51 -45.85
N LEU A 196 -55.68 -51.66 -45.15
CA LEU A 196 -55.00 -52.06 -43.92
C LEU A 196 -55.97 -52.45 -42.80
N TRP A 197 -57.10 -51.73 -42.67
CA TRP A 197 -58.13 -52.08 -41.70
C TRP A 197 -58.87 -53.36 -42.05
N SER A 198 -59.01 -53.69 -43.35
CA SER A 198 -59.61 -54.95 -43.78
C SER A 198 -58.82 -56.19 -43.34
N LEU A 199 -57.51 -56.04 -43.08
CA LEU A 199 -56.65 -57.13 -42.58
C LEU A 199 -56.90 -57.43 -41.10
N VAL A 200 -57.42 -56.46 -40.35
CA VAL A 200 -57.67 -56.59 -38.92
C VAL A 200 -58.97 -57.36 -38.69
N SER A 201 -58.90 -58.46 -37.93
CA SER A 201 -60.08 -59.26 -37.63
C SER A 201 -61.09 -58.47 -36.80
N THR A 202 -62.36 -58.47 -37.23
CA THR A 202 -63.49 -57.86 -36.52
C THR A 202 -64.29 -58.87 -35.68
N GLU A 203 -63.77 -60.08 -35.51
CA GLU A 203 -64.38 -61.13 -34.68
C GLU A 203 -64.00 -60.93 -33.21
N TRP A 204 -65.00 -60.88 -32.33
CA TRP A 204 -64.86 -60.64 -30.88
C TRP A 204 -64.99 -61.93 -30.07
#